data_AF-A0A966I056-F1
#
_entry.id   AF-A0A966I056-F1
#
_cell.length_a   1.000
_cell.length_b   1.000
_cell.length_c   1.000
_cell.angle_alpha   90.00
_cell.angle_beta   90.00
_cell.angle_gamma   90.00
#
_symmetry.space_group_name_H-M   'P 1'
#
loop_
_entity.id
_entity.type
_entity.pdbx_description
1 polymer ?
#
loop_
_entity_poly.entity_id
_entity_poly.type
_entity_poly.pdbx_seq_one_letter_code
_entity_poly.pdbx_strand_id
1 'polypeptide(L)'
;MFTKSIKNSLFVTSIFLLAACGGGGDTSIASPGELGPLSDPTGTSTDGGSSSGNLLTGSCPDSEFIQVGSPVAGNNVCAIQGPITGELTLTDDVMYRMLGKVDVGIDMGGDGTKAGGASS
;
A
#
# COMPACT_ATOMS: atom_id res chain seq x y z
N MET A 1 20.61 -2.56 55.53
CA MET A 1 20.13 -3.94 55.75
C MET A 1 19.00 -4.20 54.79
N PHE A 2 19.17 -5.25 53.99
CA PHE A 2 18.27 -5.68 52.94
C PHE A 2 17.12 -6.50 53.52
N THR A 3 15.88 -6.18 53.14
CA THR A 3 14.75 -7.12 53.16
C THR A 3 14.04 -6.95 51.82
N LYS A 4 14.42 -7.72 50.80
CA LYS A 4 13.88 -9.07 50.46
C LYS A 4 12.42 -8.95 50.01
N SER A 5 12.19 -8.55 48.77
CA SER A 5 12.08 -9.42 47.59
C SER A 5 10.80 -10.28 47.58
N ILE A 6 9.91 -9.88 46.65
CA ILE A 6 9.02 -10.72 45.82
C ILE A 6 7.86 -11.41 46.55
N LYS A 7 6.63 -11.08 46.12
CA LYS A 7 5.57 -12.04 45.75
C LYS A 7 4.38 -11.32 45.10
N ASN A 8 4.50 -11.12 43.80
CA ASN A 8 3.47 -11.41 42.79
C ASN A 8 2.01 -11.49 43.29
N SER A 9 1.26 -10.39 43.22
CA SER A 9 -0.20 -10.39 42.99
C SER A 9 -0.72 -8.96 43.04
N LEU A 10 -0.95 -8.33 41.89
CA LEU A 10 -2.24 -7.71 41.61
C LEU A 10 -2.31 -7.40 40.11
N PHE A 11 -2.96 -8.33 39.43
CA PHE A 11 -3.46 -8.20 38.07
C PHE A 11 -4.32 -6.92 37.97
N VAL A 12 -3.96 -6.07 37.01
CA VAL A 12 -4.82 -5.59 35.92
C VAL A 12 -6.28 -5.31 36.30
N THR A 13 -6.65 -4.04 36.36
CA THR A 13 -7.88 -3.49 35.74
C THR A 13 -7.78 -1.97 35.76
N SER A 14 -7.06 -1.39 34.80
CA SER A 14 -7.15 0.04 34.50
C SER A 14 -8.08 0.18 33.31
N ILE A 15 -9.36 0.43 33.58
CA ILE A 15 -10.38 0.76 32.59
C ILE A 15 -10.01 2.12 32.00
N PHE A 16 -9.49 2.13 30.77
CA PHE A 16 -9.44 3.34 29.95
C PHE A 16 -10.82 3.55 29.33
N LEU A 17 -11.58 4.50 29.87
CA LEU A 17 -12.77 5.04 29.21
C LEU A 17 -12.31 5.99 28.09
N LEU A 18 -12.47 5.57 26.83
CA LEU A 18 -12.31 6.46 25.68
C LEU A 18 -13.52 7.41 25.62
N ALA A 19 -13.40 8.55 26.29
CA ALA A 19 -14.20 9.73 25.99
C ALA A 19 -13.42 10.61 25.01
N ALA A 20 -13.72 10.50 23.71
CA ALA A 20 -13.51 11.55 22.72
C ALA A 20 -14.09 11.12 21.35
N CYS A 21 -15.38 11.38 21.13
CA CYS A 21 -15.83 11.78 19.80
C CYS A 21 -16.76 12.98 20.02
N GLY A 22 -16.15 14.09 20.38
CA GLY A 22 -16.79 15.39 20.51
C GLY A 22 -15.85 16.43 19.91
N GLY A 23 -16.15 16.87 18.69
CA GLY A 23 -15.37 17.87 17.97
C GLY A 23 -15.71 17.90 16.49
N GLY A 24 -16.85 18.50 16.16
CA GLY A 24 -17.16 18.90 14.78
C GLY A 24 -16.29 20.09 14.33
N GLY A 25 -16.14 20.25 13.02
CA GLY A 25 -15.50 21.41 12.40
C GLY A 25 -14.96 21.13 10.99
N ASP A 26 -15.86 21.18 10.00
CA ASP A 26 -15.67 21.74 8.65
C ASP A 26 -14.53 21.29 7.72
N THR A 27 -14.11 20.01 7.76
CA THR A 27 -13.52 19.39 6.55
C THR A 27 -14.17 18.04 6.31
N SER A 28 -15.10 18.00 5.36
CA SER A 28 -15.75 16.76 4.91
C SER A 28 -14.72 15.79 4.32
N ILE A 29 -14.18 14.86 5.12
CA ILE A 29 -13.86 13.53 4.60
C ILE A 29 -15.22 12.85 4.42
N ALA A 30 -15.81 13.03 3.25
CA ALA A 30 -16.95 12.23 2.84
C ALA A 30 -16.41 10.84 2.46
N SER A 31 -16.43 9.90 3.42
CA SER A 31 -16.43 8.49 3.08
C SER A 31 -17.66 8.25 2.20
N PRO A 32 -17.52 7.68 0.99
CA PRO A 32 -18.68 7.27 0.21
C PRO A 32 -19.56 6.40 1.11
N GLY A 33 -20.84 6.73 1.17
CA GLY A 33 -21.77 6.21 2.17
C GLY A 33 -21.80 4.68 2.23
N GLU A 34 -22.29 4.20 3.37
CA GLU A 34 -22.62 2.81 3.65
C GLU A 34 -23.44 2.23 2.49
N LEU A 35 -22.77 1.52 1.58
CA LEU A 35 -23.44 0.58 0.69
C LEU A 35 -24.07 -0.44 1.64
N GLY A 36 -25.41 -0.40 1.74
CA GLY A 36 -26.17 -1.35 2.54
C GLY A 36 -25.72 -2.79 2.26
N PRO A 37 -25.92 -3.72 3.21
CA PRO A 37 -25.31 -5.05 3.15
C PRO A 37 -25.59 -5.69 1.79
N LEU A 38 -24.53 -5.81 1.00
CA LEU A 38 -24.55 -6.57 -0.23
C LEU A 38 -24.84 -8.02 0.18
N SER A 39 -25.89 -8.61 -0.37
CA SER A 39 -26.19 -10.02 -0.14
C SER A 39 -24.94 -10.85 -0.41
N ASP A 40 -24.61 -11.77 0.51
CA ASP A 40 -23.50 -12.69 0.31
C ASP A 40 -23.63 -13.35 -1.08
N PRO A 41 -22.57 -13.41 -1.89
CA PRO A 41 -22.61 -14.15 -3.12
C PRO A 41 -23.00 -15.58 -2.78
N THR A 42 -24.08 -16.09 -3.37
CA THR A 42 -24.48 -17.49 -3.22
C THR A 42 -23.45 -18.35 -3.95
N GLY A 43 -22.35 -18.64 -3.25
CA GLY A 43 -21.36 -19.62 -3.66
C GLY A 43 -22.02 -20.99 -3.60
N THR A 44 -22.32 -21.56 -4.76
CA THR A 44 -22.39 -23.01 -4.85
C THR A 44 -20.98 -23.51 -4.53
N SER A 45 -20.85 -24.27 -3.44
CA SER A 45 -19.61 -24.99 -3.13
C SER A 45 -19.28 -25.90 -4.31
N THR A 46 -18.42 -25.41 -5.19
CA THR A 46 -17.67 -26.25 -6.12
C THR A 46 -16.24 -26.19 -5.62
N ASP A 47 -15.88 -27.18 -4.81
CA ASP A 47 -14.48 -27.54 -4.61
C ASP A 47 -13.84 -27.74 -5.99
N GLY A 48 -12.87 -26.87 -6.34
CA GLY A 48 -12.20 -26.93 -7.64
C GLY A 48 -12.21 -25.63 -8.43
N GLY A 49 -12.00 -24.49 -7.78
CA GLY A 49 -11.56 -23.28 -8.47
C GLY A 49 -10.10 -23.46 -8.90
N SER A 50 -9.85 -24.20 -9.98
CA SER A 50 -8.66 -23.96 -10.77
C SER A 50 -8.84 -22.57 -11.36
N SER A 51 -8.49 -21.53 -10.59
CA SER A 51 -8.15 -20.25 -11.18
C SER A 51 -6.97 -20.56 -12.08
N SER A 52 -7.27 -20.86 -13.34
CA SER A 52 -6.39 -20.51 -14.45
C SER A 52 -6.30 -18.98 -14.43
N GLY A 53 -5.66 -18.46 -13.38
CA GLY A 53 -5.34 -17.05 -13.25
C GLY A 53 -4.49 -16.76 -14.47
N ASN A 54 -4.93 -15.79 -15.26
CA ASN A 54 -4.23 -15.45 -16.48
C ASN A 54 -2.80 -15.08 -16.08
N LEU A 55 -1.84 -15.93 -16.47
CA LEU A 55 -0.47 -15.73 -16.07
C LEU A 55 0.04 -14.47 -16.75
N LEU A 56 0.56 -13.54 -15.98
CA LEU A 56 1.13 -12.31 -16.52
C LEU A 56 2.52 -12.63 -17.08
N THR A 57 2.62 -12.76 -18.40
CA THR A 57 3.81 -13.26 -19.10
C THR A 57 4.52 -12.20 -19.94
N GLY A 58 4.06 -10.96 -19.85
CA GLY A 58 4.59 -9.81 -20.54
C GLY A 58 6.02 -9.48 -20.13
N SER A 59 6.59 -8.48 -20.80
CA SER A 59 7.95 -8.01 -20.53
C SER A 59 7.92 -6.66 -19.82
N CYS A 60 8.89 -6.46 -18.94
CA CYS A 60 9.09 -5.17 -18.30
C CYS A 60 9.44 -4.10 -19.35
N PRO A 61 8.96 -2.85 -19.17
CA PRO A 61 9.33 -1.76 -20.06
C PRO A 61 10.83 -1.48 -19.95
N ASP A 62 11.44 -1.09 -21.07
CA ASP A 62 12.85 -0.70 -21.11
C ASP A 62 12.99 0.70 -20.52
N SER A 63 13.46 0.76 -19.27
CA SER A 63 13.64 1.99 -18.51
C SER A 63 14.69 1.80 -17.43
N GLU A 64 15.48 2.84 -17.17
CA GLU A 64 16.44 2.87 -16.05
C GLU A 64 15.77 2.80 -14.67
N PHE A 65 14.47 3.11 -14.59
CA PHE A 65 13.67 3.05 -13.37
C PHE A 65 13.06 1.67 -13.11
N ILE A 66 13.35 0.67 -13.95
CA ILE A 66 12.77 -0.67 -13.87
C ILE A 66 13.86 -1.73 -13.79
N GLN A 67 13.72 -2.64 -12.83
CA GLN A 67 14.50 -3.88 -12.77
C GLN A 67 13.58 -5.10 -12.98
N VAL A 68 14.05 -6.09 -13.76
CA VAL A 68 13.35 -7.37 -13.86
C VAL A 68 13.49 -8.12 -12.53
N GLY A 69 12.36 -8.38 -11.89
CA GLY A 69 12.28 -9.12 -10.64
C GLY A 69 12.15 -10.63 -10.83
N SER A 70 12.35 -11.38 -9.75
CA SER A 70 12.03 -12.81 -9.74
C SER A 70 10.52 -13.03 -9.89
N PRO A 71 10.09 -14.01 -10.71
CA PRO A 71 8.68 -14.32 -10.87
C PRO A 71 7.99 -14.67 -9.55
N VAL A 72 6.73 -14.28 -9.41
CA VAL A 72 5.91 -14.56 -8.22
C VAL A 72 4.66 -15.31 -8.65
N ALA A 73 4.48 -16.52 -8.11
CA ALA A 73 3.40 -17.42 -8.52
C ALA A 73 3.32 -17.63 -10.04
N GLY A 74 4.48 -17.66 -10.71
CA GLY A 74 4.62 -17.81 -12.15
C GLY A 74 4.43 -16.52 -12.98
N ASN A 75 4.02 -15.41 -12.37
CA ASN A 75 3.86 -14.12 -13.05
C ASN A 75 5.20 -13.41 -13.17
N ASN A 76 5.45 -12.75 -14.30
CA ASN A 76 6.57 -11.84 -14.48
C ASN A 76 6.40 -10.61 -13.58
N VAL A 77 7.51 -10.16 -12.99
CA VAL A 77 7.52 -9.04 -12.03
C VAL A 77 8.53 -7.99 -12.46
N CYS A 78 8.09 -6.73 -12.47
CA CYS A 78 8.91 -5.56 -12.72
C CYS A 78 9.00 -4.72 -11.44
N ALA A 79 10.23 -4.38 -11.06
CA ALA A 79 10.50 -3.64 -9.84
C ALA A 79 10.81 -2.18 -10.19
N ILE A 80 9.96 -1.25 -9.72
CA ILE A 80 10.14 0.19 -9.91
C ILE A 80 11.14 0.71 -8.87
N GLN A 81 12.11 1.48 -9.31
CA GLN A 81 13.12 2.13 -8.46
C GLN A 81 13.18 3.63 -8.72
N GLY A 82 13.29 4.41 -7.64
CA GLY A 82 13.45 5.87 -7.72
C GLY A 82 14.91 6.31 -7.63
N PRO A 83 15.20 7.61 -7.84
CA PRO A 83 14.24 8.67 -8.14
C PRO A 83 13.86 8.73 -9.63
N ILE A 84 12.56 8.80 -9.93
CA ILE A 84 12.00 8.95 -11.28
C ILE A 84 11.89 10.44 -11.58
N THR A 85 12.86 10.99 -12.30
CA THR A 85 12.89 12.42 -12.67
C THR A 85 12.55 12.67 -14.14
N GLY A 86 12.08 11.65 -14.84
CA GLY A 86 11.63 11.71 -16.22
C GLY A 86 10.47 10.75 -16.45
N GLU A 87 10.02 10.64 -17.69
CA GLU A 87 8.86 9.85 -18.06
C GLU A 87 9.09 8.34 -17.84
N LEU A 88 8.14 7.67 -17.18
CA LEU A 88 8.08 6.22 -17.07
C LEU A 88 6.74 5.72 -17.57
N THR A 89 6.73 5.04 -18.72
CA THR A 89 5.53 4.36 -19.23
C THR A 89 5.52 2.91 -18.77
N LEU A 90 4.42 2.50 -18.12
CA LEU A 90 4.22 1.12 -17.68
C LEU A 90 3.51 0.31 -18.76
N THR A 91 3.91 -0.95 -18.92
CA THR A 91 3.23 -1.96 -19.73
C THR A 91 2.25 -2.78 -18.89
N ASP A 92 1.26 -3.37 -19.54
CA ASP A 92 0.38 -4.37 -18.95
C ASP A 92 1.03 -5.78 -18.97
N ASP A 93 0.26 -6.78 -18.56
CA ASP A 93 0.68 -8.19 -18.54
C ASP A 93 1.92 -8.51 -17.69
N VAL A 94 2.20 -7.69 -16.68
CA VAL A 94 3.25 -7.91 -15.67
C VAL A 94 2.79 -7.43 -14.29
N MET A 95 3.38 -7.95 -13.22
CA MET A 95 3.21 -7.41 -11.87
C MET A 95 4.22 -6.30 -11.59
N TYR A 96 3.79 -5.20 -11.00
CA TYR A 96 4.71 -4.17 -10.49
C TYR A 96 4.91 -4.26 -8.98
N ARG A 97 6.14 -4.01 -8.55
CA ARG A 97 6.49 -3.82 -7.13
C ARG A 97 7.45 -2.65 -6.99
N MET A 98 7.37 -1.92 -5.88
CA MET A 98 8.36 -0.89 -5.55
C MET A 98 9.60 -1.52 -4.91
N LEU A 99 10.79 -1.16 -5.41
CA LEU A 99 12.07 -1.54 -4.84
C LEU A 99 12.59 -0.42 -3.95
N GLY A 100 12.28 -0.51 -2.66
CA GLY A 100 12.63 0.53 -1.70
C GLY A 100 11.84 1.81 -1.91
N LYS A 101 12.48 2.96 -1.69
CA LYS A 101 11.86 4.28 -1.87
C LYS A 101 11.79 4.61 -3.36
N VAL A 102 10.59 4.97 -3.82
CA VAL A 102 10.36 5.47 -5.18
C VAL A 102 9.90 6.92 -5.05
N ASP A 103 10.78 7.84 -5.40
CA ASP A 103 10.44 9.26 -5.56
C ASP A 103 10.06 9.53 -7.01
N VAL A 104 9.06 10.37 -7.21
CA VAL A 104 8.55 10.73 -8.54
C VAL A 104 8.57 12.25 -8.65
N GLY A 105 9.29 12.75 -9.64
CA GLY A 105 9.58 14.16 -9.85
C GLY A 105 10.52 14.77 -8.80
N ILE A 106 10.85 16.04 -9.03
CA ILE A 106 11.50 16.94 -8.09
C ILE A 106 10.60 18.15 -7.94
N ASP A 107 10.27 18.54 -6.71
CA ASP A 107 9.45 19.72 -6.41
C ASP A 107 9.90 20.95 -7.22
N MET A 108 8.99 21.48 -8.02
CA MET A 108 9.20 22.61 -8.92
C MET A 108 8.86 23.96 -8.27
N GLY A 109 8.56 23.99 -6.96
CA GLY A 109 8.16 25.20 -6.25
C GLY A 109 6.76 25.68 -6.64
N GLY A 110 6.26 26.70 -5.93
CA GLY A 110 4.86 27.15 -6.05
C GLY A 110 4.47 27.72 -7.42
N ASP A 111 5.44 28.14 -8.24
CA ASP A 111 5.22 28.66 -9.59
C ASP A 111 5.59 27.66 -10.70
N GLY A 112 6.10 26.48 -10.35
CA GLY A 112 6.50 25.46 -11.30
C GLY A 112 7.78 25.75 -12.10
N THR A 113 8.57 26.76 -11.71
CA THR A 113 9.77 27.20 -12.47
C THR A 113 11.09 27.07 -11.72
N LYS A 114 11.07 26.45 -10.53
CA LYS A 114 12.27 26.27 -9.71
C LYS A 114 13.37 25.53 -10.48
N ALA A 115 14.57 26.11 -10.49
CA ALA A 115 15.75 25.48 -11.08
C ALA A 115 16.03 24.13 -10.41
N GLY A 116 16.18 23.09 -11.23
CA GLY A 116 16.37 21.71 -10.77
C GLY A 116 15.07 20.98 -10.39
N GLY A 117 13.90 21.59 -10.57
CA GLY A 117 12.62 20.89 -10.53
C GLY A 117 12.46 19.98 -11.75
N ALA A 118 11.70 18.90 -11.59
CA ALA A 118 11.38 17.96 -12.66
C ALA A 118 9.98 17.41 -12.45
N SER A 119 9.11 17.54 -13.44
CA SER A 119 7.88 16.74 -13.53
C SER A 119 8.18 15.45 -14.27
N SER A 120 7.44 14.42 -13.95
CA SER A 120 7.56 13.06 -14.48
C SER A 120 6.18 12.49 -14.79
#